data_AF-A0A1S1R3U8-F1
#
_entry.id   AF-A0A1S1R3U8-F1
#
_cell.length_a   1.000
_cell.length_b   1.000
_cell.length_c   1.000
_cell.angle_alpha   90.00
_cell.angle_beta   90.00
_cell.angle_gamma   90.00
#
_symmetry.space_group_name_H-M   'P 1'
#
loop_
_entity.id
_entity.type
_entity.pdbx_description
1 polymer ?
#
loop_
_entity_poly.entity_id
_entity_poly.type
_entity_poly.pdbx_seq_one_letter_code
_entity_poly.pdbx_strand_id
1 'polypeptide(L)'
;MEFSWPEFATSRTVDGRLSWTAEFDSYDQYREVCYYRVRVFDGDRRVGEVTADVGTEFAGDDWTTPAFESELRARIARIAQDAAARFEL
;
A
#
# COMPACT_ATOMS: atom_id res chain seq x y z
N MET A 1 11.81 20.43 5.41
CA MET A 1 11.97 19.17 4.67
C MET A 1 10.60 18.86 4.13
N GLU A 2 10.43 18.77 2.81
CA GLU A 2 9.13 18.46 2.21
C GLU A 2 8.84 16.98 2.51
N PHE A 3 7.68 16.70 3.11
CA PHE A 3 7.25 15.32 3.34
C PHE A 3 6.92 14.68 2.00
N SER A 4 7.39 13.45 1.79
CA SER A 4 7.02 12.63 0.64
C SER A 4 6.33 11.38 1.14
N TRP A 5 5.24 11.02 0.47
CA TRP A 5 4.49 9.80 0.78
C TRP A 5 5.36 8.55 0.55
N PRO A 6 5.34 7.57 1.46
CA PRO A 6 6.19 6.38 1.32
C PRO A 6 5.85 5.55 0.09
N GLU A 7 6.84 5.29 -0.73
CA GLU A 7 6.76 4.41 -1.90
C GLU A 7 7.19 2.99 -1.52
N PHE A 8 6.48 1.98 -2.00
CA PHE A 8 6.80 0.56 -1.76
C PHE A 8 7.08 -0.16 -3.09
N ALA A 9 8.11 0.31 -3.80
CA ALA A 9 8.48 -0.21 -5.12
C ALA A 9 9.16 -1.59 -5.07
N THR A 10 9.65 -2.03 -3.92
CA THR A 10 10.28 -3.35 -3.78
C THR A 10 9.22 -4.40 -3.46
N SER A 11 9.08 -5.38 -4.35
CA SER A 11 8.15 -6.48 -4.19
C SER A 11 8.44 -7.25 -2.89
N ARG A 12 7.48 -7.24 -1.95
CA ARG A 12 7.60 -7.99 -0.69
C ARG A 12 6.65 -9.17 -0.69
N THR A 13 7.21 -10.34 -0.43
CA THR A 13 6.45 -11.59 -0.39
C THR A 13 5.55 -11.63 0.84
N VAL A 14 4.28 -11.93 0.63
CA VAL A 14 3.24 -11.97 1.65
C VAL A 14 3.06 -13.38 2.22
N ASP A 15 3.11 -14.40 1.35
CA ASP A 15 2.88 -15.81 1.72
C ASP A 15 3.81 -16.77 0.94
N GLY A 16 5.06 -16.36 0.72
CA GLY A 16 6.06 -17.17 -0.01
C GLY A 16 5.87 -17.24 -1.54
N ARG A 17 4.70 -16.84 -2.06
CA ARG A 17 4.35 -16.87 -3.48
C ARG A 17 3.83 -15.54 -4.03
N LEU A 18 2.93 -14.91 -3.27
CA LEU A 18 2.35 -13.61 -3.63
C LEU A 18 3.25 -12.47 -3.19
N SER A 19 3.39 -11.46 -4.03
CA SER A 19 4.15 -10.26 -3.73
C SER A 19 3.47 -9.01 -4.27
N TRP A 20 3.76 -7.84 -3.70
CA TRP A 20 3.12 -6.60 -4.11
C TRP A 20 4.08 -5.41 -4.10
N THR A 21 3.76 -4.43 -4.94
CA THR A 21 4.35 -3.09 -4.92
C THR A 21 3.24 -2.07 -4.75
N ALA A 22 3.54 -0.92 -4.15
CA ALA A 22 2.59 0.18 -4.06
C ALA A 22 3.26 1.51 -4.41
N GLU A 23 2.60 2.25 -5.30
CA GLU A 23 3.01 3.59 -5.71
C GLU A 23 2.00 4.63 -5.22
N PHE A 24 2.47 5.76 -4.70
CA PHE A 24 1.58 6.82 -4.25
C PHE A 24 0.87 7.44 -5.46
N ASP A 25 -0.44 7.62 -5.35
CA ASP A 25 -1.26 8.23 -6.39
C ASP A 25 -1.65 9.66 -5.99
N SER A 26 -2.32 9.81 -4.85
CA SER A 26 -2.86 11.10 -4.41
C SER A 26 -3.22 11.09 -2.92
N TYR A 27 -3.42 12.28 -2.36
CA TYR A 27 -3.87 12.48 -0.98
C TYR A 27 -5.07 13.43 -0.96
N ASP A 28 -6.18 12.97 -0.40
CA ASP A 28 -7.34 13.80 -0.11
C ASP A 28 -7.22 14.37 1.31
N GLN A 29 -6.78 15.63 1.38
CA GLN A 29 -6.62 16.36 2.64
C GLN A 29 -7.92 16.59 3.41
N TYR A 30 -9.09 16.58 2.74
CA TYR A 30 -10.37 16.81 3.40
C TYR A 30 -10.86 15.53 4.08
N ARG A 31 -10.49 14.37 3.54
CA ARG A 31 -10.86 13.06 4.08
C ARG A 31 -9.75 12.40 4.87
N GLU A 32 -8.54 12.96 4.83
CA GLU A 32 -7.34 12.36 5.42
C GLU A 32 -7.09 10.95 4.88
N VAL A 33 -7.25 10.78 3.57
CA VAL A 33 -7.08 9.50 2.86
C VAL A 33 -5.98 9.62 1.82
N CYS A 34 -5.01 8.72 1.89
CA CYS A 34 -4.01 8.53 0.85
C CYS A 34 -4.38 7.35 -0.06
N TYR A 35 -4.17 7.55 -1.35
CA TYR A 35 -4.47 6.57 -2.39
C TYR A 35 -3.16 6.01 -2.94
N TYR A 36 -3.08 4.69 -3.00
CA TYR A 36 -1.95 3.96 -3.56
C TYR A 36 -2.39 3.06 -4.72
N ARG A 37 -1.60 2.99 -5.77
CA ARG A 37 -1.74 1.96 -6.81
C ARG A 37 -0.97 0.72 -6.38
N VAL A 38 -1.70 -0.31 -5.99
CA VAL A 38 -1.12 -1.57 -5.52
C VAL A 38 -1.14 -2.58 -6.65
N ARG A 39 0.03 -3.03 -7.08
CA ARG A 39 0.18 -4.12 -8.05
C ARG A 39 0.47 -5.41 -7.30
N VAL A 40 -0.24 -6.47 -7.69
CA VAL A 40 -0.10 -7.80 -7.09
C VAL A 40 0.53 -8.75 -8.10
N PHE A 41 1.46 -9.57 -7.63
CA PHE A 41 2.24 -10.50 -8.43
C PHE A 41 2.18 -11.92 -7.82
N ASP A 42 2.12 -12.92 -8.69
CA ASP A 42 2.32 -14.34 -8.39
C ASP A 42 3.65 -14.77 -9.04
N GLY A 43 4.71 -14.87 -8.23
CA GLY A 43 6.08 -14.89 -8.76
C GLY A 43 6.39 -13.63 -9.57
N ASP A 44 6.89 -13.80 -10.79
CA ASP A 44 7.20 -12.68 -11.72
C ASP A 44 5.97 -12.18 -12.51
N ARG A 45 4.83 -12.87 -12.41
CA ARG A 45 3.62 -12.53 -13.18
C ARG A 45 2.75 -11.56 -12.39
N ARG A 46 2.51 -10.37 -12.95
CA ARG A 46 1.46 -9.47 -12.45
C ARG A 46 0.09 -10.13 -12.62
N VAL A 47 -0.63 -10.32 -11.52
CA VAL A 47 -1.99 -10.91 -11.51
C VAL A 47 -3.08 -9.85 -11.46
N GLY A 48 -2.79 -8.65 -10.98
CA GLY A 48 -3.77 -7.56 -10.94
C GLY A 48 -3.22 -6.24 -10.42
N GLU A 49 -4.11 -5.26 -10.34
CA GLU A 49 -3.88 -3.97 -9.71
C GLU A 49 -5.16 -3.48 -9.04
N VAL A 50 -5.00 -2.86 -7.88
CA VAL A 50 -6.08 -2.30 -7.07
C VAL A 50 -5.64 -0.96 -6.51
N THR A 51 -6.59 -0.03 -6.35
CA THR A 51 -6.34 1.18 -5.58
C THR A 51 -6.57 0.89 -4.10
N ALA A 52 -5.56 1.17 -3.27
CA ALA A 52 -5.68 1.13 -1.82
C ALA A 52 -6.00 2.53 -1.30
N ASP A 53 -7.17 2.68 -0.68
CA ASP A 53 -7.54 3.82 0.15
C ASP A 53 -7.08 3.56 1.60
N VAL A 54 -6.20 4.42 2.11
CA VAL A 54 -5.67 4.31 3.47
C VAL A 54 -5.89 5.61 4.23
N GLY A 55 -6.75 5.57 5.25
CA GLY A 55 -6.93 6.69 6.17
C GLY A 55 -5.68 6.92 7.03
N THR A 56 -5.30 8.18 7.25
CA THR A 56 -4.07 8.60 7.95
C THR A 56 -4.29 8.97 9.41
N GLU A 57 -5.52 8.84 9.90
CA GLU A 57 -5.97 9.13 11.27
C GLU A 57 -5.13 8.43 12.37
N PHE A 58 -4.49 7.32 12.05
CA PHE A 58 -3.63 6.57 12.98
C PHE A 58 -2.31 7.27 13.32
N ALA A 59 -1.92 8.25 12.53
CA ALA A 59 -0.65 8.95 12.62
C ALA A 59 -0.70 10.21 13.50
N GLY A 60 -1.91 10.71 13.79
CA GLY A 60 -2.09 12.06 14.33
C GLY A 60 -1.47 13.11 13.41
N ASP A 61 -0.75 14.06 14.01
CA ASP A 61 -0.16 15.20 13.29
C ASP A 61 1.24 14.94 12.69
N ASP A 62 1.86 13.78 12.95
CA ASP A 62 3.23 13.48 12.51
C ASP A 62 3.32 12.24 11.62
N TRP A 63 3.38 12.48 10.32
CA TRP A 63 3.49 11.43 9.29
C TRP A 63 4.94 11.09 8.93
N THR A 64 5.92 11.76 9.55
CA THR A 64 7.34 11.57 9.25
C THR A 64 7.97 10.42 10.03
N THR A 65 7.19 9.78 10.92
CA THR A 65 7.70 8.75 11.81
C THR A 65 7.88 7.40 11.10
N PRO A 66 8.88 6.59 11.48
CA PRO A 66 8.99 5.21 10.99
C PRO A 66 7.78 4.33 11.34
N ALA A 67 7.05 4.68 12.41
CA ALA A 67 5.82 4.02 12.79
C ALA A 67 4.70 4.26 11.75
N PHE A 68 4.64 5.47 11.20
CA PHE A 68 3.71 5.81 10.12
C PHE A 68 3.92 4.92 8.90
N GLU A 69 5.15 4.85 8.40
CA GLU A 69 5.50 4.02 7.24
C GLU A 69 5.19 2.55 7.50
N SER A 70 5.49 2.05 8.70
CA SER A 70 5.26 0.64 9.07
C SER A 70 3.77 0.28 9.08
N GLU A 71 2.92 1.14 9.65
CA GLU A 71 1.48 0.93 9.70
C GLU A 71 0.84 1.09 8.31
N LEU A 72 1.25 2.10 7.54
CA LEU A 72 0.84 2.29 6.15
C LEU A 72 1.15 1.04 5.31
N ARG A 73 2.38 0.52 5.44
CA ARG A 73 2.80 -0.73 4.78
C ARG A 73 1.92 -1.91 5.17
N ALA A 74 1.59 -2.05 6.46
CA ALA A 74 0.76 -3.15 6.94
C ALA A 74 -0.67 -3.08 6.39
N ARG A 75 -1.25 -1.89 6.30
CA ARG A 75 -2.59 -1.67 5.72
C ARG A 75 -2.62 -1.99 4.23
N ILE A 76 -1.63 -1.51 3.47
CA ILE A 76 -1.49 -1.82 2.05
C ILE A 76 -1.29 -3.32 1.82
N ALA A 77 -0.47 -3.98 2.64
CA ALA A 77 -0.25 -5.43 2.56
C ALA A 77 -1.56 -6.22 2.72
N ARG A 78 -2.42 -5.81 3.65
CA ARG A 78 -3.73 -6.44 3.86
C ARG A 78 -4.64 -6.25 2.64
N ILE A 79 -4.68 -5.05 2.06
CA ILE A 79 -5.45 -4.78 0.84
C ILE A 79 -4.92 -5.62 -0.33
N ALA A 80 -3.60 -5.75 -0.46
CA ALA A 80 -2.97 -6.59 -1.47
C ALA A 80 -3.35 -8.07 -1.31
N GLN A 81 -3.39 -8.59 -0.08
CA GLN A 81 -3.86 -9.96 0.23
C GLN A 81 -5.31 -10.16 -0.21
N ASP A 82 -6.19 -9.25 0.20
CA ASP A 82 -7.61 -9.33 -0.14
C ASP A 82 -7.84 -9.24 -1.66
N ALA A 83 -7.05 -8.43 -2.36
CA ALA A 83 -7.10 -8.31 -3.81
C ALA A 83 -6.56 -9.56 -4.51
N ALA A 84 -5.46 -10.15 -4.01
CA ALA A 84 -4.91 -11.39 -4.54
C ALA A 84 -5.94 -12.52 -4.52
N ALA A 85 -6.67 -12.68 -3.41
CA ALA A 85 -7.74 -13.67 -3.27
C ALA A 85 -8.90 -13.46 -4.26
N ARG A 86 -9.08 -12.25 -4.81
CA ARG A 86 -10.08 -11.94 -5.85
C ARG A 86 -9.55 -12.14 -7.26
N PHE A 87 -8.23 -12.07 -7.46
CA PHE A 87 -7.59 -12.23 -8.76
C PHE A 87 -7.30 -13.69 -9.13
N GLU A 88 -7.28 -14.61 -8.16
CA GLU A 88 -7.30 -16.06 -8.38
C GLU A 88 -8.70 -16.51 -8.86
N LEU A 89 -9.05 -16.15 -10.10
CA LEU A 89 -10.15 -16.70 -10.89
C LEU A 89 -9.65 -17.79 -11.85
#